data_AF-A0A7Y3E154-F1
#
_entry.id   AF-A0A7Y3E154-F1
#
_cell.length_a   1.000
_cell.length_b   1.000
_cell.length_c   1.000
_cell.angle_alpha   90.00
_cell.angle_beta   90.00
_cell.angle_gamma   90.00
#
_symmetry.space_group_name_H-M   'P 1'
#
loop_
_entity.id
_entity.type
_entity.pdbx_description
1 polymer ?
#
loop_
_entity_poly.entity_id
_entity_poly.type
_entity_poly.pdbx_seq_one_letter_code
_entity_poly.pdbx_strand_id
1 'polypeptide(L)'
;MNPLKSFFNTLKTINEPSNANVPSSIYDIEINALNGQPLDLKQFKGKKLLVVNVASKCGFTPQYKELQQLQDQYKDKLAIIGVPSNQFGSQEPGSSDDIQQFCEINYGVTFPITEKIAVKGAHQHPLY
;
A
#
# COMPACT_ATOMS: atom_id res chain seq x y z
N MET A 1 7.19 6.11 -50.70
CA MET A 1 7.74 6.04 -49.31
C MET A 1 8.37 4.66 -49.13
N ASN A 2 9.58 4.59 -48.55
CA ASN A 2 10.30 3.32 -48.42
C ASN A 2 9.75 2.52 -47.23
N PRO A 3 9.15 1.33 -47.45
CA PRO A 3 8.47 0.57 -46.38
C PRO A 3 9.40 0.17 -45.24
N LEU A 4 10.69 -0.02 -45.51
CA LEU A 4 11.69 -0.26 -44.46
C LEU A 4 11.85 0.94 -43.51
N LYS A 5 11.77 2.17 -44.01
CA LYS A 5 11.94 3.38 -43.19
C LYS A 5 10.78 3.56 -42.21
N SER A 6 9.58 3.12 -42.58
CA SER A 6 8.41 3.09 -41.69
C SER A 6 8.58 2.04 -40.60
N PHE A 7 9.05 0.85 -40.97
CA PHE A 7 9.27 -0.25 -40.02
C PHE A 7 10.35 0.06 -38.98
N PHE A 8 11.45 0.70 -39.40
CA PHE A 8 12.52 1.15 -38.49
C PHE A 8 12.10 2.31 -37.60
N ASN A 9 11.20 3.19 -38.05
CA ASN A 9 10.64 4.24 -37.19
C ASN A 9 9.67 3.67 -36.16
N THR A 10 8.90 2.62 -36.50
CA THR A 10 8.03 1.91 -35.54
C THR A 10 8.83 1.15 -34.48
N LEU A 11 9.99 0.57 -34.83
CA LEU A 11 10.90 -0.09 -33.89
C LEU A 11 11.70 0.89 -33.00
N LYS A 12 11.77 2.17 -33.36
CA LYS A 12 12.34 3.21 -32.48
C LYS A 12 11.35 3.72 -31.44
N THR A 13 10.07 3.35 -31.54
CA THR A 13 8.99 3.74 -30.62
C THR A 13 8.55 2.60 -29.71
N ILE A 14 9.38 1.57 -29.52
CA ILE A 14 9.25 0.69 -28.35
C ILE A 14 9.96 1.38 -27.21
N ASN A 15 9.13 2.14 -26.48
CA ASN A 15 9.41 2.91 -25.29
C ASN A 15 10.47 2.26 -24.41
N GLU A 16 11.50 3.04 -24.08
CA GLU A 16 12.30 2.83 -22.89
C GLU A 16 11.38 2.56 -21.70
N PRO A 17 11.75 1.65 -20.78
CA PRO A 17 11.02 1.53 -19.52
C PRO A 17 11.05 2.92 -18.89
N SER A 18 9.88 3.48 -18.62
CA SER A 18 9.76 4.76 -17.93
C SER A 18 10.63 4.66 -16.67
N ASN A 19 11.65 5.52 -16.61
CA ASN A 19 12.38 5.83 -15.40
C ASN A 19 11.40 6.55 -14.46
N ALA A 20 10.38 5.84 -14.00
CA ALA A 20 9.58 6.24 -12.87
C ALA A 20 10.59 6.38 -11.74
N ASN A 21 10.67 7.59 -11.19
CA ASN A 21 11.56 7.93 -10.10
C ASN A 21 11.19 7.05 -8.91
N VAL A 22 11.75 5.83 -8.85
CA VAL A 22 11.47 4.88 -7.76
C VAL A 22 12.00 5.57 -6.52
N PRO A 23 11.14 5.88 -5.53
CA PRO A 23 11.57 6.62 -4.36
C PRO A 23 12.73 5.87 -3.71
N SER A 24 13.84 6.56 -3.52
CA SER A 24 15.07 5.98 -2.96
C SER A 24 14.89 5.45 -1.54
N SER A 25 13.82 5.85 -0.88
CA SER A 25 13.47 5.52 0.49
C SER A 25 11.96 5.48 0.67
N ILE A 26 11.47 4.59 1.53
CA ILE A 26 10.07 4.53 1.96
C ILE A 26 9.56 5.88 2.49
N TYR A 27 10.44 6.71 3.03
CA TYR A 27 10.10 8.04 3.57
C TYR A 27 9.79 9.11 2.51
N ASP A 28 10.04 8.81 1.23
CA ASP A 28 9.73 9.70 0.12
C ASP A 28 8.44 9.28 -0.61
N ILE A 29 7.79 8.21 -0.14
CA ILE A 29 6.54 7.70 -0.69
C ILE A 29 5.37 8.52 -0.15
N GLU A 30 4.59 9.07 -1.06
CA GLU A 30 3.32 9.71 -0.76
C GLU A 30 2.22 8.65 -0.64
N ILE A 31 1.44 8.72 0.44
CA ILE A 31 0.28 7.86 0.66
C ILE A 31 -0.68 8.56 1.63
N ASN A 32 -1.98 8.37 1.45
CA ASN A 32 -2.98 8.89 2.37
C ASN A 32 -3.35 7.87 3.44
N ALA A 33 -3.73 8.37 4.61
CA ALA A 33 -4.51 7.62 5.58
C ALA A 33 -5.92 7.32 5.03
N LEU A 34 -6.63 6.41 5.68
CA LEU A 34 -7.96 5.97 5.25
C LEU A 34 -8.98 7.12 5.15
N ASN A 35 -8.83 8.17 5.96
CA ASN A 35 -9.64 9.39 5.93
C ASN A 35 -9.27 10.39 4.81
N GLY A 36 -8.35 10.01 3.91
CA GLY A 36 -7.90 10.83 2.78
C GLY A 36 -6.89 11.92 3.12
N GLN A 37 -6.44 12.02 4.38
CA GLN A 37 -5.37 12.96 4.75
C GLN A 37 -3.98 12.35 4.50
N PRO A 38 -2.97 13.15 4.11
CA PRO A 38 -1.61 12.64 3.91
C PRO A 38 -1.05 11.95 5.17
N LEU A 39 -0.47 10.76 5.00
CA LEU A 39 0.25 10.05 6.05
C LEU A 39 1.76 10.23 5.85
N ASP A 40 2.37 11.17 6.57
CA ASP A 40 3.81 11.41 6.47
C ASP A 40 4.60 10.23 7.06
N LEU A 41 5.17 9.38 6.20
CA LEU A 41 5.95 8.22 6.61
C LEU A 41 7.24 8.59 7.35
N LYS A 42 7.73 9.85 7.24
CA LYS A 42 8.91 10.32 7.97
C LYS A 42 8.69 10.31 9.48
N GLN A 43 7.43 10.38 9.95
CA GLN A 43 7.10 10.31 11.37
C GLN A 43 7.53 8.99 12.03
N PHE A 44 7.77 7.93 11.23
CA PHE A 44 8.18 6.63 11.73
C PHE A 44 9.71 6.41 11.70
N LYS A 45 10.50 7.44 11.37
CA LYS A 45 11.98 7.34 11.38
C LYS A 45 12.50 6.87 12.74
N GLY A 46 13.50 5.99 12.69
CA GLY A 46 14.11 5.39 13.88
C GLY A 46 13.41 4.13 14.40
N LYS A 47 12.20 3.83 13.90
CA LYS A 47 11.51 2.56 14.17
C LYS A 47 11.72 1.58 13.02
N LYS A 48 11.59 0.28 13.31
CA LYS A 48 11.35 -0.74 12.28
C LYS A 48 9.93 -0.56 11.75
N LEU A 49 9.77 -0.70 10.44
CA LEU A 49 8.47 -0.63 9.77
C LEU A 49 8.01 -2.03 9.39
N LEU A 50 6.77 -2.37 9.75
CA LEU A 50 6.08 -3.56 9.28
C LEU A 50 4.85 -3.11 8.48
N VAL A 51 4.95 -3.21 7.15
CA VAL A 51 3.88 -2.86 6.22
C VAL A 51 3.14 -4.14 5.85
N VAL A 52 1.83 -4.18 6.05
CA VAL A 52 1.01 -5.39 5.89
C VAL A 52 -0.15 -5.09 4.95
N ASN A 53 -0.25 -5.81 3.82
CA ASN A 53 -1.46 -5.72 3.01
C ASN A 53 -2.59 -6.48 3.71
N VAL A 54 -3.73 -5.84 3.88
CA VAL A 54 -4.84 -6.34 4.70
C VAL A 54 -6.15 -6.38 3.92
N ALA A 55 -7.10 -7.16 4.44
CA ALA A 55 -8.44 -7.34 3.90
C ALA A 55 -9.45 -7.61 5.03
N SER A 56 -10.65 -7.04 4.99
CA SER A 56 -11.70 -7.24 6.01
C SER A 56 -12.42 -8.59 5.92
N LYS A 57 -12.45 -9.21 4.72
CA LYS A 57 -13.14 -10.49 4.47
C LYS A 57 -12.17 -11.64 4.20
N CYS A 58 -10.98 -11.59 4.78
CA CYS A 58 -9.96 -12.62 4.64
C CYS A 58 -10.05 -13.65 5.78
N GLY A 59 -9.71 -14.91 5.49
CA GLY A 59 -9.59 -15.93 6.55
C GLY A 59 -8.53 -15.58 7.60
N PHE A 60 -7.56 -14.72 7.25
CA PHE A 60 -6.51 -14.25 8.14
C PHE A 60 -6.82 -12.90 8.80
N THR A 61 -7.99 -12.29 8.55
CA THR A 61 -8.39 -11.04 9.20
C THR A 61 -8.29 -11.07 10.74
N PRO A 62 -8.51 -12.20 11.45
CA PRO A 62 -8.24 -12.26 12.89
C PRO A 62 -6.84 -11.84 13.34
N GLN A 63 -5.82 -11.88 12.45
CA GLN A 63 -4.45 -11.43 12.73
C GLN A 63 -4.34 -9.94 13.06
N TYR A 64 -5.35 -9.11 12.77
CA TYR A 64 -5.38 -7.71 13.24
C TYR A 64 -5.14 -7.60 14.75
N LYS A 65 -5.64 -8.55 15.56
CA LYS A 65 -5.43 -8.56 17.02
C LYS A 65 -3.96 -8.80 17.38
N GLU A 66 -3.32 -9.76 16.71
CA GLU A 66 -1.93 -10.11 16.94
C GLU A 66 -0.98 -8.99 16.47
N LEU A 67 -1.32 -8.34 15.35
CA LEU A 67 -0.62 -7.14 14.89
C LEU A 67 -0.76 -6.00 15.90
N GLN A 68 -1.96 -5.75 16.43
CA GLN A 68 -2.16 -4.74 17.47
C GLN A 68 -1.34 -5.05 18.72
N GLN A 69 -1.33 -6.30 19.18
CA GLN A 69 -0.48 -6.73 20.30
C GLN A 69 1.01 -6.50 20.03
N LEU A 70 1.48 -6.79 18.81
CA LEU A 70 2.87 -6.57 18.41
C LEU A 70 3.22 -5.07 18.39
N GLN A 71 2.32 -4.23 17.89
CA GLN A 71 2.45 -2.76 17.92
C GLN A 71 2.54 -2.27 19.37
N ASP A 72 1.67 -2.75 20.27
CA ASP A 72 1.64 -2.32 21.67
C ASP A 72 2.91 -2.74 22.42
N GLN A 73 3.37 -3.98 22.20
CA GLN A 73 4.56 -4.54 22.82
C GLN A 73 5.84 -3.80 22.39
N TYR A 74 5.91 -3.32 21.15
CA TYR A 74 7.11 -2.72 20.58
C TYR A 74 6.91 -1.26 20.12
N LYS A 75 5.94 -0.52 20.67
CA LYS A 75 5.53 0.80 20.20
C LYS A 75 6.65 1.83 20.00
N ASP A 76 7.73 1.73 20.78
CA ASP A 76 8.89 2.64 20.71
C ASP A 76 9.91 2.22 19.64
N LYS A 77 9.84 0.97 19.15
CA LYS A 77 10.81 0.34 18.24
C LYS A 77 10.20 -0.11 16.91
N LEU A 78 8.88 -0.33 16.86
CA LEU A 78 8.13 -0.84 15.73
C LEU A 78 6.96 0.09 15.42
N ALA A 79 6.71 0.31 14.14
CA ALA A 79 5.45 0.86 13.65
C ALA A 79 4.87 -0.07 12.59
N ILE A 80 3.64 -0.49 12.79
CA ILE A 80 2.84 -1.26 11.85
C ILE A 80 2.02 -0.29 11.00
N ILE A 81 1.90 -0.58 9.71
CA ILE A 81 1.02 0.16 8.78
C ILE A 81 0.17 -0.88 8.04
N GLY A 82 -1.15 -0.81 8.23
CA GLY A 82 -2.10 -1.65 7.50
C GLY A 82 -2.45 -1.01 6.16
N VAL A 83 -2.35 -1.79 5.08
CA VAL A 83 -2.58 -1.32 3.72
C VAL A 83 -3.71 -2.13 3.07
N PRO A 84 -4.95 -1.62 3.06
CA PRO A 84 -6.08 -2.34 2.48
C PRO A 84 -5.85 -2.63 0.98
N SER A 85 -6.14 -3.85 0.54
CA SER A 85 -6.10 -4.19 -0.90
C SER A 85 -7.16 -5.20 -1.30
N ASN A 86 -7.89 -4.88 -2.37
CA ASN A 86 -8.95 -5.73 -2.90
C ASN A 86 -8.45 -6.74 -3.96
N GLN A 87 -7.14 -6.84 -4.21
CA GLN A 87 -6.58 -7.63 -5.31
C GLN A 87 -6.44 -9.15 -5.02
N PHE A 88 -6.87 -9.60 -3.84
CA PHE A 88 -6.85 -11.00 -3.42
C PHE A 88 -8.27 -11.46 -3.10
N GLY A 89 -8.88 -12.20 -4.02
CA GLY A 89 -10.22 -12.77 -3.85
C GLY A 89 -11.33 -11.73 -3.61
N SER A 90 -11.10 -10.45 -3.95
CA SER A 90 -12.03 -9.35 -3.70
C SER A 90 -12.48 -9.24 -2.23
N GLN A 91 -11.54 -9.49 -1.30
CA GLN A 91 -11.80 -9.56 0.14
C GLN A 91 -11.77 -8.20 0.87
N GLU A 92 -11.57 -7.09 0.15
CA GLU A 92 -11.65 -5.72 0.67
C GLU A 92 -12.59 -4.83 -0.18
N PRO A 93 -13.87 -5.21 -0.34
CA PRO A 93 -14.78 -4.52 -1.25
C PRO A 93 -15.31 -3.20 -0.69
N GLY A 94 -15.20 -2.95 0.62
CA GLY A 94 -15.78 -1.80 1.30
C GLY A 94 -15.15 -0.46 0.90
N SER A 95 -15.88 0.61 1.21
CA SER A 95 -15.39 2.00 1.18
C SER A 95 -14.38 2.25 2.30
N SER A 96 -13.71 3.40 2.28
CA SER A 96 -12.80 3.79 3.36
C SER A 96 -13.50 3.83 4.72
N ASP A 97 -14.73 4.35 4.78
CA ASP A 97 -15.52 4.41 6.01
C ASP A 97 -15.88 3.00 6.52
N ASP A 98 -16.26 2.09 5.62
CA ASP A 98 -16.54 0.69 5.97
C ASP A 98 -15.31 0.01 6.58
N ILE A 99 -14.14 0.25 6.00
CA ILE A 99 -12.86 -0.33 6.46
C ILE A 99 -12.48 0.24 7.83
N GLN A 100 -12.65 1.56 8.05
CA GLN A 100 -12.34 2.21 9.32
C GLN A 100 -13.22 1.62 10.43
N GLN A 101 -14.53 1.61 10.18
CA GLN A 101 -15.51 1.08 11.12
C GLN A 101 -15.23 -0.40 11.41
N PHE A 102 -14.88 -1.19 10.40
CA PHE A 102 -14.55 -2.59 10.58
C PHE A 102 -13.34 -2.79 11.50
N CYS A 103 -12.25 -2.05 11.27
CA CYS A 103 -11.00 -2.18 12.05
C CYS A 103 -11.19 -1.75 13.51
N GLU A 104 -11.90 -0.64 13.74
CA GLU A 104 -12.16 -0.13 15.09
C GLU A 104 -13.08 -1.05 15.89
N ILE A 105 -14.29 -1.33 15.34
CA ILE A 105 -15.33 -2.04 16.08
C ILE A 105 -14.94 -3.49 16.38
N ASN A 106 -14.29 -4.17 15.43
CA ASN A 106 -14.06 -5.61 15.54
C ASN A 106 -12.70 -5.97 16.15
N TYR A 107 -11.73 -5.06 16.08
CA TYR A 107 -10.33 -5.37 16.41
C TYR A 107 -9.62 -4.35 17.29
N GLY A 108 -10.18 -3.15 17.50
CA GLY A 108 -9.55 -2.11 18.32
C GLY A 108 -8.19 -1.66 17.77
N VAL A 109 -8.04 -1.69 16.44
CA VAL A 109 -6.80 -1.34 15.75
C VAL A 109 -6.50 0.15 15.95
N THR A 110 -5.28 0.46 16.38
CA THR A 110 -4.79 1.83 16.60
C THR A 110 -3.60 2.20 15.72
N PHE A 111 -2.98 1.21 15.07
CA PHE A 111 -1.96 1.49 14.07
C PHE A 111 -2.58 2.10 12.79
N PRO A 112 -1.84 2.94 12.05
CA PRO A 112 -2.37 3.60 10.85
C PRO A 112 -2.86 2.61 9.80
N ILE A 113 -4.06 2.87 9.27
CA ILE A 113 -4.60 2.24 8.07
C ILE A 113 -4.56 3.26 6.93
N THR A 114 -3.99 2.86 5.79
CA THR A 114 -3.88 3.73 4.62
C THR A 114 -5.14 3.69 3.78
N GLU A 115 -5.22 4.55 2.77
CA GLU A 115 -6.14 4.35 1.66
C GLU A 115 -5.94 2.98 1.00
N LYS A 116 -6.99 2.49 0.34
CA LYS A 116 -6.95 1.22 -0.39
C LYS A 116 -6.12 1.36 -1.66
N ILE A 117 -5.10 0.52 -1.82
CA ILE A 117 -4.19 0.59 -2.97
C ILE A 117 -4.04 -0.76 -3.70
N ALA A 118 -3.51 -0.70 -4.91
CA ALA A 118 -3.01 -1.87 -5.61
C ALA A 118 -1.59 -2.21 -5.11
N VAL A 119 -1.36 -3.47 -4.77
CA VAL A 119 -0.08 -4.02 -4.28
C VAL A 119 0.57 -4.98 -5.27
N LYS A 120 -0.06 -5.23 -6.43
CA LYS A 120 0.50 -6.03 -7.53
C LYS A 120 0.00 -5.56 -8.89
N GLY A 121 0.78 -5.86 -9.93
CA GLY A 121 0.43 -5.62 -11.33
C GLY A 121 0.81 -4.22 -11.83
N ALA A 122 0.31 -3.83 -13.00
CA ALA A 122 0.74 -2.61 -13.70
C ALA A 122 0.41 -1.29 -12.96
N HIS A 123 -0.52 -1.33 -12.00
CA HIS A 123 -0.91 -0.18 -11.19
C HIS A 123 -0.44 -0.31 -9.73
N GLN A 124 0.54 -1.18 -9.47
CA GLN A 124 1.12 -1.37 -8.14
C GLN A 124 1.64 -0.04 -7.59
N HIS A 125 1.22 0.28 -6.37
CA HIS A 125 1.62 1.49 -5.68
C HIS A 125 3.11 1.40 -5.31
N PRO A 126 3.90 2.49 -5.41
CA PRO A 126 5.34 2.50 -5.08
C PRO A 126 5.73 2.04 -3.67
N LEU A 127 4.75 1.87 -2.77
CA LEU A 127 4.95 1.31 -1.43
C LEU A 127 5.27 -0.20 -1.47
N TYR A 128 4.85 -0.90 -2.53
CA TYR A 128 5.08 -2.32 -2.77
C TYR A 128 5.95 -2.53 -3.99
#